data_AF-A0A2J2HFG8-F1
#
_entry.id   AF-A0A2J2HFG8-F1
#
_cell.length_a   1.000
_cell.length_b   1.000
_cell.length_c   1.000
_cell.angle_alpha   90.00
_cell.angle_beta   90.00
_cell.angle_gamma   90.00
#
_symmetry.space_group_name_H-M   'P 1'
#
loop_
_entity.id
_entity.type
_entity.pdbx_description
1 polymer ?
#
loop_
_entity_poly.entity_id
_entity_poly.type
_entity_poly.pdbx_seq_one_letter_code
_entity_poly.pdbx_strand_id
1 'polypeptide(L)'
;MRSDKKLSKLDKIDGNLERVVARLKQRKLNIEVKPLVDQKPIKQWSQRCVESLRVFCEKVLGELYTHYTPVSVNNLLNEVVQRGLRLEVALALASQFDPTLGNDTLLRRYIDEGYVDWDYLTSIINGFGYRFGVDELRNLLSQPVVEVPKRGRFSLPRSLDLSGIVKGLKRQ
;
A
#
# COMPACT_ATOMS: atom_id res chain seq x y z
N MET A 1 -75.08 14.68 -1.65
CA MET A 1 -73.80 15.24 -1.18
C MET A 1 -73.04 14.19 -0.37
N ARG A 2 -72.06 13.50 -0.96
CA ARG A 2 -71.22 12.52 -0.23
C ARG A 2 -69.87 12.30 -0.94
N SER A 3 -69.10 13.37 -1.14
CA SER A 3 -67.79 13.29 -1.84
C SER A 3 -66.63 14.07 -1.20
N ASP A 4 -66.66 14.43 0.09
CA ASP A 4 -65.62 15.31 0.67
C ASP A 4 -64.67 14.67 1.71
N LYS A 5 -64.93 13.44 2.16
CA LYS A 5 -64.16 12.85 3.27
C LYS A 5 -62.89 12.09 2.86
N LYS A 6 -62.71 11.78 1.57
CA LYS A 6 -61.54 11.01 1.07
C LYS A 6 -60.42 11.90 0.52
N LEU A 7 -60.74 13.04 -0.10
CA LEU A 7 -59.74 13.98 -0.63
C LEU A 7 -58.95 14.69 0.48
N SER A 8 -59.61 15.08 1.57
CA SER A 8 -58.99 15.73 2.74
C SER A 8 -58.00 14.85 3.53
N LYS A 9 -57.95 13.54 3.27
CA LYS A 9 -56.94 12.63 3.83
C LYS A 9 -55.69 12.52 2.96
N LEU A 10 -55.78 12.79 1.66
CA LEU A 10 -54.63 12.78 0.73
C LEU A 10 -53.77 14.04 0.93
N ASP A 11 -54.39 15.22 1.08
CA ASP A 11 -53.65 16.47 1.35
C ASP A 11 -52.84 16.44 2.66
N LYS A 12 -53.29 15.65 3.64
CA LYS A 12 -52.56 15.46 4.91
C LYS A 12 -51.32 14.59 4.78
N ILE A 13 -51.23 13.76 3.73
CA ILE A 13 -50.07 12.91 3.47
C ILE A 13 -48.97 13.76 2.80
N ASP A 14 -49.33 14.60 1.82
CA ASP A 14 -48.37 15.47 1.11
C ASP A 14 -47.71 16.51 2.01
N GLY A 15 -48.48 17.18 2.88
CA GLY A 15 -47.91 18.17 3.82
C GLY A 15 -46.97 17.56 4.89
N ASN A 16 -47.01 16.24 5.08
CA ASN A 16 -46.15 15.54 6.04
C ASN A 16 -44.89 14.98 5.38
N LEU A 17 -44.91 14.71 4.06
CA LEU A 17 -43.77 14.23 3.30
C LEU A 17 -42.63 15.27 3.28
N GLU A 18 -42.94 16.54 3.04
CA GLU A 18 -41.92 17.61 3.04
C GLU A 18 -41.22 17.75 4.40
N ARG A 19 -41.97 17.62 5.50
CA ARG A 19 -41.40 17.63 6.87
C ARG A 19 -40.54 16.39 7.15
N VAL A 20 -40.93 15.23 6.64
CA VAL A 20 -40.15 13.99 6.79
C VAL A 20 -38.86 14.07 5.96
N VAL A 21 -38.93 14.57 4.72
CA VAL A 21 -37.76 14.77 3.85
C VAL A 21 -36.81 15.81 4.44
N ALA A 22 -37.32 16.91 5.00
CA ALA A 22 -36.50 17.90 5.70
C ALA A 22 -35.79 17.32 6.93
N ARG A 23 -36.49 16.48 7.72
CA ARG A 23 -35.89 15.78 8.87
C ARG A 23 -34.85 14.73 8.46
N LEU A 24 -35.05 14.05 7.33
CA LEU A 24 -34.08 13.08 6.79
C LEU A 24 -32.84 13.77 6.20
N LYS A 25 -33.00 14.92 5.51
CA LYS A 25 -31.87 15.75 5.04
C LYS A 25 -31.03 16.33 6.19
N GLN A 26 -31.64 16.59 7.35
CA GLN A 26 -30.93 17.07 8.55
C GLN A 26 -30.20 15.97 9.32
N ARG A 27 -30.60 14.69 9.15
CA ARG A 27 -29.83 13.56 9.65
C ARG A 27 -28.64 13.34 8.72
N LYS A 28 -27.54 14.04 9.01
CA LYS A 28 -26.21 13.62 8.54
C LYS A 28 -26.01 12.19 9.02
N LEU A 29 -26.27 11.23 8.14
CA LEU A 29 -25.88 9.86 8.36
C LEU A 29 -24.35 9.90 8.47
N ASN A 30 -23.84 9.68 9.69
CA ASN A 30 -22.44 9.33 9.87
C ASN A 30 -22.28 7.93 9.27
N ILE A 31 -22.12 7.89 7.95
CA ILE A 31 -21.70 6.69 7.25
C ILE A 31 -20.22 6.55 7.60
N GLU A 32 -19.95 5.85 8.70
CA GLU A 32 -18.62 5.29 8.93
C GLU A 32 -18.42 4.22 7.85
N VAL A 33 -17.82 4.63 6.73
CA VAL A 33 -17.31 3.70 5.72
C VAL A 33 -16.20 2.93 6.39
N LYS A 34 -16.53 1.78 6.97
CA LYS A 34 -15.51 0.82 7.39
C LYS A 34 -14.76 0.44 6.11
N PRO A 35 -13.44 0.69 6.03
CA PRO A 35 -12.68 0.23 4.88
C PRO A 35 -12.83 -1.29 4.81
N LEU A 36 -13.22 -1.80 3.64
CA LEU A 36 -13.32 -3.24 3.37
C LEU A 36 -11.98 -3.97 3.59
N VAL A 37 -10.88 -3.20 3.66
CA VAL A 37 -9.51 -3.68 3.74
C VAL A 37 -8.83 -3.15 4.99
N ASP A 38 -8.14 -4.04 5.71
CA ASP A 38 -7.27 -3.68 6.83
C ASP A 38 -6.13 -2.77 6.35
N GLN A 39 -6.10 -1.53 6.85
CA GLN A 39 -5.06 -0.57 6.47
C GLN A 39 -3.68 -0.85 7.11
N LYS A 40 -3.64 -1.67 8.16
CA LYS A 40 -2.39 -2.02 8.87
C LYS A 40 -1.36 -2.69 7.94
N PRO A 41 -1.66 -3.80 7.24
CA PRO A 41 -0.71 -4.44 6.34
C PRO A 41 -0.31 -3.53 5.18
N ILE A 42 -1.25 -2.74 4.62
CA ILE A 42 -0.96 -1.78 3.55
C ILE A 42 0.14 -0.80 3.99
N LYS A 43 -0.02 -0.18 5.17
CA LYS A 43 0.95 0.78 5.70
C LYS A 43 2.30 0.13 6.03
N GLN A 44 2.28 -1.09 6.56
CA GLN A 44 3.52 -1.81 6.87
C GLN A 44 4.35 -2.10 5.62
N TRP A 45 3.69 -2.54 4.55
CA TRP A 45 4.35 -2.83 3.28
C TRP A 45 4.75 -1.56 2.52
N SER A 46 3.90 -0.54 2.48
CA SER A 46 4.20 0.72 1.78
C SER A 46 5.39 1.47 2.40
N GLN A 47 5.61 1.35 3.71
CA GLN A 47 6.77 1.92 4.38
C GLN A 47 8.11 1.36 3.89
N ARG A 48 8.10 0.13 3.33
CA ARG A 48 9.29 -0.51 2.76
C ARG A 48 9.56 -0.07 1.31
N CYS A 49 8.60 0.59 0.67
CA CYS A 49 8.82 1.21 -0.62
C CYS A 49 9.61 2.53 -0.49
N VAL A 50 10.27 2.93 -1.59
CA VAL A 50 10.86 4.25 -1.78
C VAL A 50 9.80 5.32 -1.56
N GLU A 51 10.19 6.40 -0.88
CA GLU A 51 9.28 7.48 -0.48
C GLU A 51 8.53 8.10 -1.66
N SER A 52 9.19 8.32 -2.80
CA SER A 52 8.58 8.86 -4.03
C SER A 52 7.48 7.96 -4.60
N LEU A 53 7.56 6.64 -4.39
CA LEU A 53 6.59 5.66 -4.88
C LEU A 53 5.70 5.08 -3.77
N ARG A 54 5.76 5.62 -2.55
CA ARG A 54 4.97 5.10 -1.42
C ARG A 54 3.47 5.19 -1.67
N VAL A 55 3.00 6.31 -2.20
CA VAL A 55 1.57 6.52 -2.52
C VAL A 55 1.11 5.53 -3.60
N PHE A 56 1.94 5.28 -4.61
CA PHE A 56 1.71 4.25 -5.60
C PHE A 56 1.58 2.86 -4.95
N CYS A 57 2.55 2.47 -4.12
CA CYS A 57 2.50 1.20 -3.40
C CYS A 57 1.22 1.06 -2.55
N GLU A 58 0.80 2.11 -1.84
CA GLU A 58 -0.42 2.08 -1.02
C GLU A 58 -1.68 1.83 -1.84
N LYS A 59 -1.80 2.49 -3.00
CA LYS A 59 -2.94 2.30 -3.91
C LYS A 59 -2.99 0.87 -4.44
N VAL A 60 -1.87 0.39 -4.98
CA VAL A 60 -1.80 -0.97 -5.54
C VAL A 60 -2.04 -2.03 -4.48
N LEU A 61 -1.45 -1.88 -3.28
CA LEU A 61 -1.72 -2.78 -2.16
C LEU A 61 -3.20 -2.77 -1.78
N GLY A 62 -3.84 -1.60 -1.75
CA GLY A 62 -5.27 -1.46 -1.50
C GLY A 62 -6.12 -2.26 -2.50
N GLU A 63 -5.80 -2.15 -3.79
CA GLU A 63 -6.45 -2.91 -4.86
C GLU A 63 -6.18 -4.42 -4.71
N LEU A 64 -4.93 -4.83 -4.49
CA LEU A 64 -4.56 -6.23 -4.32
C LEU A 64 -5.26 -6.88 -3.13
N TYR A 65 -5.33 -6.21 -1.97
CA TYR A 65 -6.05 -6.73 -0.81
C TYR A 65 -7.58 -6.69 -0.98
N THR A 66 -8.10 -5.93 -1.95
CA THR A 66 -9.53 -5.94 -2.29
C THR A 66 -9.87 -7.14 -3.19
N HIS A 67 -8.98 -7.49 -4.11
CA HIS A 67 -9.22 -8.53 -5.12
C HIS A 67 -8.68 -9.91 -4.75
N TYR A 68 -7.66 -9.98 -3.89
CA TYR A 68 -6.99 -11.21 -3.49
C TYR A 68 -7.02 -11.42 -1.97
N THR A 69 -6.82 -12.67 -1.55
CA THR A 69 -6.74 -12.97 -0.12
C THR A 69 -5.49 -12.33 0.50
N PRO A 70 -5.56 -11.84 1.75
CA PRO A 70 -4.40 -11.30 2.43
C PRO A 70 -3.22 -12.27 2.53
N VAL A 71 -3.50 -13.58 2.60
CA VAL A 71 -2.46 -14.61 2.62
C VAL A 71 -1.69 -14.64 1.30
N SER A 72 -2.40 -14.64 0.17
CA SER A 72 -1.78 -14.62 -1.16
C SER A 72 -0.90 -13.38 -1.36
N VAL A 73 -1.41 -12.20 -1.01
CA VAL A 73 -0.67 -10.94 -1.16
C VAL A 73 0.58 -10.94 -0.28
N ASN A 74 0.47 -11.34 0.99
CA ASN A 74 1.63 -11.39 1.89
C ASN A 74 2.67 -12.42 1.44
N ASN A 75 2.26 -13.57 0.91
CA ASN A 75 3.20 -14.57 0.40
C ASN A 75 4.03 -14.03 -0.76
N LEU A 76 3.38 -13.35 -1.73
CA LEU A 76 4.06 -12.69 -2.84
C LEU A 76 5.09 -11.67 -2.36
N LEU A 77 4.67 -10.76 -1.46
CA LEU A 77 5.56 -9.68 -0.98
C LEU A 77 6.73 -10.23 -0.15
N ASN A 78 6.49 -11.29 0.63
CA ASN A 78 7.54 -11.98 1.37
C ASN A 78 8.55 -12.62 0.43
N GLU A 79 8.10 -13.29 -0.63
CA GLU A 79 8.97 -13.91 -1.62
C GLU A 79 9.86 -12.87 -2.31
N VAL A 80 9.27 -11.74 -2.74
CA VAL A 80 10.01 -10.62 -3.35
C VAL A 80 11.11 -10.12 -2.40
N VAL A 81 10.78 -9.91 -1.13
CA VAL A 81 11.76 -9.45 -0.12
C VAL A 81 12.84 -10.49 0.15
N GLN A 82 12.48 -11.76 0.27
CA GLN A 82 13.44 -12.85 0.53
C GLN A 82 14.46 -12.99 -0.60
N ARG A 83 14.03 -12.74 -1.85
CA ARG A 83 14.90 -12.73 -3.03
C ARG A 83 15.68 -11.42 -3.20
N GLY A 84 15.53 -10.45 -2.28
CA GLY A 84 16.19 -9.15 -2.36
C GLY A 84 15.69 -8.26 -3.51
N LEU A 85 14.49 -8.56 -4.02
CA LEU A 85 13.86 -7.83 -5.11
C LEU A 85 13.11 -6.59 -4.59
N ARG A 86 12.83 -5.66 -5.51
CA ARG A 86 12.14 -4.39 -5.22
C ARG A 86 10.64 -4.60 -5.21
N LEU A 87 10.02 -4.21 -4.10
CA LEU A 87 8.57 -4.28 -3.90
C LEU A 87 7.82 -3.44 -4.93
N GLU A 88 8.37 -2.29 -5.32
CA GLU A 88 7.76 -1.36 -6.28
C GLU A 88 7.56 -2.00 -7.64
N VAL A 89 8.56 -2.77 -8.09
CA VAL A 89 8.52 -3.49 -9.38
C VAL A 89 7.50 -4.61 -9.31
N ALA A 90 7.55 -5.43 -8.25
CA ALA A 90 6.59 -6.51 -8.06
C ALA A 90 5.15 -6.00 -7.99
N LEU A 91 4.91 -4.91 -7.25
CA LEU A 91 3.59 -4.29 -7.13
C LEU A 91 3.12 -3.73 -8.47
N ALA A 92 3.99 -3.06 -9.22
CA ALA A 92 3.64 -2.56 -10.55
C ALA A 92 3.22 -3.69 -11.49
N LEU A 93 3.99 -4.76 -11.55
CA LEU A 93 3.66 -5.93 -12.37
C LEU A 93 2.39 -6.63 -11.88
N ALA A 94 2.22 -6.78 -10.56
CA ALA A 94 1.02 -7.37 -9.96
C ALA A 94 -0.24 -6.52 -10.21
N SER A 95 -0.13 -5.20 -10.34
CA SER A 95 -1.28 -4.33 -10.65
C SER A 95 -1.84 -4.56 -12.05
N GLN A 96 -1.03 -5.11 -12.97
CA GLN A 96 -1.45 -5.44 -14.33
C GLN A 96 -1.96 -6.88 -14.45
N PHE A 97 -1.86 -7.68 -13.40
CA PHE A 97 -2.27 -9.07 -13.45
C PHE A 97 -3.79 -9.19 -13.52
N ASP A 98 -4.27 -9.67 -14.67
CA ASP A 98 -5.66 -10.04 -14.87
C ASP A 98 -5.82 -11.56 -14.66
N PRO A 99 -6.57 -12.00 -13.64
CA PRO A 99 -6.77 -13.42 -13.35
C PRO A 99 -7.58 -14.16 -14.43
N THR A 100 -8.33 -13.44 -15.28
CA THR A 100 -9.09 -14.04 -16.38
C THR A 100 -8.23 -14.33 -17.60
N LEU A 101 -7.20 -13.50 -17.82
CA LEU A 101 -6.25 -13.64 -18.93
C LEU A 101 -4.99 -14.42 -18.53
N GLY A 102 -4.74 -14.58 -17.22
CA GLY A 102 -3.65 -15.41 -16.69
C GLY A 102 -2.26 -14.92 -17.09
N ASN A 103 -2.10 -13.64 -17.38
CA ASN A 103 -0.83 -13.10 -17.87
C ASN A 103 0.09 -12.69 -16.71
N ASP A 104 0.67 -13.66 -16.02
CA ASP A 104 1.65 -13.44 -14.95
C ASP A 104 3.11 -13.64 -15.40
N THR A 105 3.34 -13.76 -16.70
CA THR A 105 4.68 -14.08 -17.25
C THR A 105 5.75 -13.09 -16.81
N LEU A 106 5.49 -11.78 -16.88
CA LEU A 106 6.44 -10.76 -16.47
C LEU A 106 6.68 -10.76 -14.95
N LEU A 107 5.63 -10.98 -14.14
CA LEU A 107 5.77 -11.06 -12.69
C LEU A 107 6.59 -12.29 -12.29
N ARG A 108 6.34 -13.45 -12.90
CA ARG A 108 7.13 -14.67 -12.68
C ARG A 108 8.59 -14.48 -13.10
N ARG A 109 8.85 -13.96 -14.30
CA ARG A 109 10.22 -13.66 -14.75
C ARG A 109 10.92 -12.67 -13.84
N TYR A 110 10.20 -11.70 -13.28
CA TYR A 110 10.78 -10.82 -12.28
C TYR A 110 11.16 -11.55 -11.00
N ILE A 111 10.28 -12.40 -10.47
CA ILE A 111 10.53 -13.16 -9.25
C ILE A 111 11.66 -14.18 -9.44
N ASP A 112 11.68 -14.88 -10.58
CA ASP A 112 12.60 -15.99 -10.86
C ASP A 112 13.96 -15.55 -11.41
N GLU A 113 13.98 -14.58 -12.32
CA GLU A 113 15.18 -14.16 -13.03
C GLU A 113 15.67 -12.78 -12.57
N GLY A 114 14.87 -12.02 -11.82
CA GLY A 114 15.12 -10.59 -11.58
C GLY A 114 14.96 -9.73 -12.83
N TYR A 115 14.35 -10.27 -13.89
CA TYR A 115 14.17 -9.56 -15.16
C TYR A 115 13.19 -8.40 -15.03
N VAL A 116 13.60 -7.21 -15.48
CA VAL A 116 12.76 -6.01 -15.50
C VAL A 116 12.72 -5.43 -16.90
N ASP A 117 11.52 -5.35 -17.47
CA ASP A 117 11.24 -4.52 -18.64
C ASP A 117 10.99 -3.09 -18.17
N TRP A 118 12.02 -2.24 -18.30
CA TRP A 118 11.99 -0.88 -17.75
C TRP A 118 11.06 0.05 -18.51
N ASP A 119 10.93 -0.11 -19.82
CA ASP A 119 9.98 0.66 -20.64
C ASP A 119 8.55 0.35 -20.22
N TYR A 120 8.22 -0.94 -20.10
CA TYR A 120 6.90 -1.36 -19.65
C TYR A 120 6.60 -0.93 -18.21
N LEU A 121 7.56 -1.11 -17.29
CA LEU A 121 7.42 -0.67 -15.90
C LEU A 121 7.17 0.84 -15.80
N THR A 122 7.90 1.64 -16.58
CA THR A 122 7.74 3.10 -16.62
C THR A 122 6.35 3.47 -17.14
N SER A 123 5.85 2.77 -18.15
CA SER A 123 4.50 2.96 -18.67
C SER A 123 3.43 2.70 -17.60
N ILE A 124 3.56 1.62 -16.81
CA ILE A 124 2.62 1.32 -15.72
C ILE A 124 2.62 2.45 -14.70
N ILE A 125 3.80 2.81 -14.17
CA ILE A 125 3.92 3.81 -13.09
C ILE A 125 3.42 5.18 -13.57
N ASN A 126 3.72 5.57 -14.80
CA ASN A 126 3.21 6.82 -15.37
C ASN A 126 1.69 6.79 -15.58
N GLY A 127 1.09 5.61 -15.83
CA GLY A 127 -0.36 5.41 -15.83
C GLY A 127 -1.04 5.79 -14.51
N PHE A 128 -0.31 5.76 -13.39
CA PHE A 128 -0.79 6.22 -12.07
C PHE A 128 -0.61 7.73 -11.84
N GLY A 129 -0.22 8.50 -12.86
CA GLY A 129 -0.07 9.95 -12.82
C GLY A 129 1.34 10.44 -12.53
N TYR A 130 2.34 9.54 -12.52
CA TYR A 130 3.74 9.89 -12.42
C TYR A 130 4.31 10.31 -13.79
N ARG A 131 5.49 10.94 -13.79
CA ARG A 131 6.19 11.40 -15.00
C ARG A 131 7.67 11.06 -14.95
N PHE A 132 7.97 9.78 -14.71
CA PHE A 132 9.34 9.31 -14.73
C PHE A 132 9.81 9.06 -16.16
N GLY A 133 11.07 9.39 -16.43
CA GLY A 133 11.81 8.81 -17.55
C GLY A 133 12.25 7.37 -17.25
N VAL A 134 12.52 6.57 -18.28
CA VAL A 134 12.94 5.16 -18.12
C VAL A 134 14.24 5.06 -17.31
N ASP A 135 15.25 5.85 -17.67
CA ASP A 135 16.53 5.88 -16.97
C ASP A 135 16.40 6.44 -15.55
N GLU A 136 15.50 7.42 -15.35
CA GLU A 136 15.23 8.02 -14.04
C GLU A 136 14.65 6.97 -13.08
N LEU A 137 13.62 6.25 -13.53
CA LEU A 137 12.99 5.20 -12.75
C LEU A 137 13.95 4.04 -12.49
N ARG A 138 14.71 3.63 -13.52
CA ARG A 138 15.74 2.61 -13.38
C ARG A 138 16.77 3.00 -12.34
N ASN A 139 17.28 4.22 -12.38
CA ASN A 139 18.27 4.70 -11.41
C ASN A 139 17.68 4.78 -9.99
N LEU A 140 16.42 5.20 -9.86
CA LEU A 140 15.72 5.24 -8.57
C LEU A 140 15.58 3.84 -7.94
N LEU A 141 15.21 2.85 -8.75
CA LEU A 141 14.91 1.50 -8.27
C LEU A 141 16.12 0.58 -8.22
N SER A 142 17.16 0.86 -9.01
CA SER A 142 18.44 0.12 -8.98
C SER A 142 19.33 0.53 -7.83
N GLN A 143 19.05 1.66 -7.17
CA GLN A 143 19.73 2.01 -5.93
C GLN A 143 19.42 0.95 -4.87
N PRO A 144 20.45 0.39 -4.19
CA PRO A 144 20.23 -0.52 -3.09
C PRO A 144 19.33 0.17 -2.07
N VAL A 145 18.34 -0.56 -1.56
CA VAL A 145 17.53 -0.06 -0.44
C VAL A 145 18.50 0.18 0.70
N VAL A 146 18.87 1.43 0.91
CA VAL A 146 19.55 1.84 2.13
C VAL A 146 18.52 1.56 3.21
N GLU A 147 18.65 0.42 3.89
CA GLU A 147 17.99 0.21 5.16
C GLU A 147 18.47 1.36 6.03
N VAL A 148 17.65 2.42 6.12
CA VAL A 148 17.92 3.51 7.05
C VAL A 148 18.08 2.81 8.39
N PRO A 149 19.28 2.85 9.02
CA PRO A 149 19.47 2.15 10.27
C PRO A 149 18.40 2.70 11.19
N LYS A 150 17.55 1.80 11.72
CA LYS A 150 16.54 2.13 12.71
C LYS A 150 17.25 3.02 13.73
N ARG A 151 16.88 4.31 13.80
CA ARG A 151 17.39 5.21 14.83
C ARG A 151 16.94 4.63 16.16
N GLY A 152 17.80 3.81 16.78
CA GLY A 152 17.49 3.07 18.00
C GLY A 152 18.18 1.71 18.06
N ARG A 153 19.35 1.71 18.72
CA ARG A 153 20.18 0.55 19.15
C ARG A 153 21.11 -0.07 18.11
N PHE A 154 22.14 0.70 17.75
CA PHE A 154 23.48 0.12 17.62
C PHE A 154 24.00 -0.15 19.04
N SER A 155 23.82 -1.36 19.56
CA SER A 155 24.63 -1.82 20.69
C SER A 155 25.93 -2.37 20.12
N LEU A 156 26.99 -1.56 20.17
CA LEU A 156 28.35 -2.07 20.03
C LEU A 156 28.56 -3.20 21.05
N PRO A 157 29.09 -4.36 20.66
CA PRO A 157 29.52 -5.36 21.63
C PRO A 157 30.62 -4.76 22.52
N ARG A 158 30.39 -4.73 23.84
CA ARG A 158 31.38 -4.38 24.87
C ARG A 158 32.45 -5.48 25.02
N SER A 159 33.20 -5.76 23.96
CA SER A 159 34.30 -6.71 24.03
C SER A 159 35.39 -6.42 23.00
N LEU A 160 35.85 -5.16 22.96
CA LEU A 160 37.21 -4.81 22.56
C LEU A 160 37.68 -3.63 23.42
N ASP A 161 37.61 -3.84 24.74
CA ASP A 161 38.39 -3.03 25.69
C ASP A 161 39.80 -3.66 25.76
N LEU A 162 40.55 -3.54 24.67
CA LEU A 162 42.00 -3.80 24.65
C LEU A 162 42.75 -2.62 25.27
N SER A 163 42.34 -2.24 26.48
CA SER A 163 42.97 -1.22 27.33
C SER A 163 43.62 -1.88 28.56
N GLY A 164 44.14 -3.10 28.37
CA GLY A 164 44.72 -3.94 29.44
C GLY A 164 46.13 -4.44 29.12
N ILE A 165 46.88 -3.74 28.26
CA ILE A 165 48.30 -4.03 28.04
C ILE A 165 49.11 -2.75 28.25
N VAL A 166 50.16 -2.89 29.05
CA VAL A 166 51.21 -1.92 29.42
C VAL A 166 50.90 -1.03 30.63
N LYS A 167 51.12 -1.57 31.83
CA LYS A 167 51.81 -0.87 32.93
C LYS A 167 52.30 -1.89 33.96
N GLY A 168 53.62 -1.98 34.18
CA GLY A 168 54.15 -2.61 35.39
C GLY A 168 55.36 -3.53 35.25
N LEU A 169 56.36 -3.15 34.45
CA LEU A 169 57.71 -3.72 34.55
C LEU A 169 58.50 -2.88 35.57
N LYS A 170 58.67 -3.36 36.82
CA LYS A 170 59.84 -3.11 37.69
C LYS A 170 59.74 -3.76 39.08
N ARG A 171 60.65 -4.72 39.30
CA ARG A 171 61.50 -4.97 40.49
C ARG A 171 60.99 -4.54 41.88
N GLN A 172 60.81 -5.50 42.79
CA GLN A 172 61.79 -5.85 43.83
C GLN A 172 61.46 -7.20 44.44
#